data_AF-A0A3M7CX71-F1
#
_entry.id   AF-A0A3M7CX71-F1
#
_cell.length_a   1.000
_cell.length_b   1.000
_cell.length_c   1.000
_cell.angle_alpha   90.00
_cell.angle_beta   90.00
_cell.angle_gamma   90.00
#
_symmetry.space_group_name_H-M   'P 1'
#
loop_
_entity.id
_entity.type
_entity.pdbx_description
1 polymer ?
#
loop_
_entity_poly.entity_id
_entity_poly.type
_entity_poly.pdbx_seq_one_letter_code
_entity_poly.pdbx_strand_id
1 'polypeptide(L)'
;MTRPTGLLTPQTSEDSIDLPSPKRAKKEPAIPSPSPRIPFEQQSTGETNPEEPEALSCPSTLLTRATHVLATEAAALTSLATLYSTSASAQTALAQTCRLTLTAHRTGGRLIACGVGKSAYIAQKLVATCKSLSIRASFLHACEAVHGDLGDVTERDVVVFVSFSGKTPELVNLLPFLPRGCKVVALTGQREAGGCRLLDGRREGEVEGEGGEATGVLLPGPIPEREEESFGVGAPTTSTTVALAVADMLALTLAEELHRGKTGETFKRNHPGGAIGAQTLLEGSEAKKHSRRQDRLGKPELCTPPASLSGSDDG
;
A
#
# COMPACT_ATOMS: atom_id res chain seq x y z
N MET A 1 2.05 22.98 62.55
CA MET A 1 2.75 24.25 62.26
C MET A 1 2.32 24.73 60.88
N THR A 2 1.74 25.92 60.85
CA THR A 2 0.90 26.51 59.81
C THR A 2 1.63 27.60 59.02
N ARG A 3 1.61 27.51 57.67
CA ARG A 3 1.57 28.58 56.61
C ARG A 3 2.60 29.75 56.67
N PRO A 4 2.82 30.55 55.58
CA PRO A 4 1.91 30.92 54.47
C PRO A 4 2.52 30.85 53.04
N THR A 5 1.79 30.58 51.94
CA THR A 5 0.93 31.44 51.09
C THR A 5 1.49 32.83 50.73
N GLY A 6 1.72 33.07 49.43
CA GLY A 6 1.98 34.40 48.86
C GLY A 6 1.85 34.41 47.33
N LEU A 7 0.64 34.67 46.83
CA LEU A 7 0.37 35.14 45.48
C LEU A 7 1.00 36.53 45.30
N LEU A 8 1.58 36.82 44.13
CA LEU A 8 1.64 38.17 43.52
C LEU A 8 2.19 38.09 42.08
N THR A 9 1.29 38.21 41.10
CA THR A 9 1.47 39.00 39.87
C THR A 9 0.71 40.32 40.06
N PRO A 10 0.80 41.38 39.22
CA PRO A 10 1.43 41.49 37.89
C PRO A 10 2.30 42.76 37.70
N GLN A 11 2.94 42.91 36.53
CA GLN A 11 3.18 44.15 35.72
C GLN A 11 4.12 43.75 34.56
N THR A 12 3.63 43.56 33.33
CA THR A 12 3.52 44.54 32.23
C THR A 12 4.84 45.24 31.87
N SER A 13 5.52 44.71 30.86
CA SER A 13 6.38 45.49 29.96
C SER A 13 6.10 45.03 28.53
N GLU A 14 5.38 45.88 27.81
CA GLU A 14 5.14 45.81 26.39
C GLU A 14 6.46 46.06 25.65
N ASP A 15 6.98 45.06 24.95
CA ASP A 15 7.94 45.28 23.87
C ASP A 15 7.26 44.89 22.55
N SER A 16 6.71 45.92 21.93
CA SER A 16 6.11 45.97 20.61
C SER A 16 7.18 45.79 19.53
N ILE A 17 7.24 44.61 18.94
CA ILE A 17 8.00 44.37 17.70
C ILE A 17 7.08 44.69 16.53
N ASP A 18 7.38 45.82 15.91
CA ASP A 18 6.69 46.46 14.79
C ASP A 18 6.93 45.66 13.48
N LEU A 19 5.90 44.98 12.95
CA LEU A 19 5.93 44.34 11.64
C LEU A 19 5.56 45.37 10.54
N PRO A 20 6.43 45.65 9.55
CA PRO A 20 6.06 46.52 8.45
C PRO A 20 5.14 45.79 7.46
N SER A 21 3.96 46.37 7.25
CA SER A 21 3.01 45.99 6.19
C SER A 21 3.43 46.60 4.85
N PRO A 22 3.52 45.84 3.74
CA PRO A 22 3.56 46.43 2.41
C PRO A 22 2.18 46.45 1.74
N LYS A 23 1.64 47.65 1.55
CA LYS A 23 0.52 47.92 0.65
C LYS A 23 1.00 47.91 -0.82
N ARG A 24 0.35 47.07 -1.63
CA ARG A 24 -0.15 47.32 -3.00
C ARG A 24 0.85 47.58 -4.15
N ALA A 25 0.91 46.65 -5.10
CA ALA A 25 0.57 46.89 -6.52
C ALA A 25 0.79 45.60 -7.35
N LYS A 26 -0.29 45.08 -7.95
CA LYS A 26 -0.22 44.09 -9.03
C LYS A 26 0.41 44.79 -10.24
N LYS A 27 1.53 44.27 -10.75
CA LYS A 27 2.12 44.66 -12.03
C LYS A 27 2.08 43.41 -12.91
N GLU A 28 1.19 43.41 -13.90
CA GLU A 28 1.15 42.39 -14.95
C GLU A 28 2.48 42.39 -15.72
N PRO A 29 3.06 41.23 -16.06
CA PRO A 29 4.21 41.19 -16.95
C PRO A 29 3.77 41.51 -18.39
N ALA A 30 4.38 42.55 -18.95
CA ALA A 30 4.18 43.01 -20.31
C ALA A 30 4.59 41.93 -21.34
N ILE A 31 3.73 41.73 -22.33
CA ILE A 31 3.94 40.91 -23.51
C ILE A 31 5.01 41.59 -24.39
N PRO A 32 6.12 40.92 -24.77
CA PRO A 32 7.06 41.51 -25.72
C PRO A 32 6.47 41.55 -27.15
N SER A 33 6.60 42.71 -27.77
CA SER A 33 6.15 43.09 -29.12
C SER A 33 6.83 42.28 -30.24
N PRO A 34 6.18 42.15 -31.42
CA PRO A 34 6.70 41.34 -32.53
C PRO A 34 7.91 41.99 -33.21
N SER A 35 8.96 41.18 -33.41
CA SER A 35 10.17 41.53 -34.16
C SER A 35 9.87 41.85 -35.64
N PRO A 36 10.68 42.71 -36.29
CA PRO A 36 10.41 43.19 -37.65
C PRO A 36 10.61 42.10 -38.72
N ARG A 37 9.74 42.12 -39.74
CA ARG A 37 9.77 41.24 -40.90
C ARG A 37 10.99 41.55 -41.78
N ILE A 38 11.76 40.52 -42.13
CA ILE A 38 12.78 40.57 -43.18
C ILE A 38 12.10 40.20 -44.52
N PRO A 39 12.36 40.90 -45.64
CA PRO A 39 11.71 40.62 -46.92
C PRO A 39 12.13 39.26 -47.49
N PHE A 40 11.14 38.49 -47.93
CA PHE A 40 11.31 37.19 -48.58
C PHE A 40 11.55 37.43 -50.07
N GLU A 41 12.74 37.07 -50.57
CA GLU A 41 13.08 37.12 -51.99
C GLU A 41 12.58 35.85 -52.67
N GLN A 42 11.68 36.00 -53.65
CA GLN A 42 11.11 34.90 -54.42
C GLN A 42 12.13 34.38 -55.44
N GLN A 43 12.47 33.09 -55.39
CA GLN A 43 12.97 32.36 -56.55
C GLN A 43 12.24 31.03 -56.73
N SER A 44 11.37 31.02 -57.75
CA SER A 44 11.23 30.01 -58.79
C SER A 44 11.11 28.52 -58.41
N THR A 45 9.85 28.06 -58.38
CA THR A 45 9.31 26.80 -58.91
C THR A 45 10.27 25.65 -59.23
N GLY A 46 10.19 24.60 -58.40
CA GLY A 46 10.50 23.23 -58.78
C GLY A 46 9.47 22.31 -58.12
N GLU A 47 8.47 21.87 -58.88
CA GLU A 47 7.56 20.81 -58.46
C GLU A 47 8.36 19.50 -58.29
N THR A 48 8.30 18.86 -57.13
CA THR A 48 8.35 17.39 -57.00
C THR A 48 8.01 16.94 -55.56
N ASN A 49 6.90 16.21 -55.47
CA ASN A 49 6.37 15.35 -54.39
C ASN A 49 6.08 15.91 -52.98
N PRO A 50 4.91 15.57 -52.39
CA PRO A 50 4.66 15.81 -50.98
C PRO A 50 5.51 14.84 -50.14
N GLU A 51 6.43 15.38 -49.36
CA GLU A 51 7.07 14.65 -48.26
C GLU A 51 5.98 14.22 -47.27
N GLU A 52 5.75 12.90 -47.18
CA GLU A 52 5.08 12.29 -46.03
C GLU A 52 5.83 12.71 -44.75
N PRO A 53 5.13 12.93 -43.62
CA PRO A 53 5.80 13.31 -42.40
C PRO A 53 6.81 12.23 -42.02
N GLU A 54 8.11 12.58 -41.95
CA GLU A 54 9.16 11.69 -41.48
C GLU A 54 8.72 11.07 -40.15
N ALA A 55 8.30 9.82 -40.21
CA ALA A 55 7.96 9.05 -39.03
C ALA A 55 9.22 9.03 -38.16
N LEU A 56 9.13 9.59 -36.94
CA LEU A 56 10.16 9.49 -35.92
C LEU A 56 10.43 8.00 -35.63
N SER A 57 11.31 7.38 -36.42
CA SER A 57 11.66 5.98 -36.26
C SER A 57 12.48 5.88 -34.97
N CYS A 58 11.91 5.24 -33.95
CA CYS A 58 12.65 4.93 -32.74
C CYS A 58 13.86 4.07 -33.13
N PRO A 59 15.11 4.45 -32.78
CA PRO A 59 16.29 3.65 -33.07
C PRO A 59 16.06 2.20 -32.64
N SER A 60 16.26 1.24 -33.56
CA SER A 60 15.93 -0.18 -33.34
C SER A 60 16.56 -0.75 -32.07
N THR A 61 17.71 -0.22 -31.64
CA THR A 61 18.41 -0.57 -30.40
C THR A 61 17.70 -0.07 -29.14
N LEU A 62 17.07 1.12 -29.16
CA LEU A 62 16.29 1.63 -28.03
C LEU A 62 15.03 0.81 -27.83
N LEU A 63 14.31 0.51 -28.91
CA LEU A 63 13.12 -0.34 -28.84
C LEU A 63 13.48 -1.75 -28.35
N THR A 64 14.59 -2.32 -28.85
CA THR A 64 15.08 -3.63 -28.40
C THR A 64 15.39 -3.64 -26.91
N ARG A 65 16.06 -2.60 -26.39
CA ARG A 65 16.34 -2.48 -24.95
C ARG A 65 15.06 -2.37 -24.12
N ALA A 66 14.11 -1.55 -24.56
CA ALA A 66 12.84 -1.35 -23.85
C ALA A 66 12.02 -2.65 -23.81
N THR A 67 11.90 -3.36 -24.94
CA THR A 67 11.18 -4.63 -25.01
C THR A 67 11.90 -5.73 -24.23
N HIS A 68 13.24 -5.72 -24.19
CA HIS A 68 14.03 -6.65 -23.39
C HIS A 68 13.74 -6.52 -21.89
N VAL A 69 13.66 -5.28 -21.37
CA VAL A 69 13.30 -5.04 -19.96
C VAL A 69 11.92 -5.62 -19.65
N LEU A 70 10.92 -5.29 -20.47
CA LEU A 70 9.54 -5.78 -20.28
C LEU A 70 9.46 -7.31 -20.37
N ALA A 71 10.16 -7.92 -21.33
CA ALA A 71 10.19 -9.37 -21.50
C ALA A 71 10.85 -10.06 -20.30
N THR A 72 11.94 -9.49 -19.77
CA THR A 72 12.65 -10.01 -18.59
C THR A 72 11.77 -9.97 -17.35
N GLU A 73 11.08 -8.85 -17.12
CA GLU A 73 10.14 -8.73 -15.99
C GLU A 73 8.95 -9.69 -16.12
N ALA A 74 8.38 -9.82 -17.32
CA ALA A 74 7.30 -10.77 -17.58
C ALA A 74 7.76 -12.22 -17.31
N ALA A 75 8.94 -12.61 -17.80
CA ALA A 75 9.51 -13.93 -17.57
C ALA A 75 9.75 -14.22 -16.08
N ALA A 76 10.21 -13.22 -15.32
CA ALA A 76 10.39 -13.33 -13.88
C ALA A 76 9.04 -13.57 -13.16
N LEU A 77 7.98 -12.85 -13.54
CA LEU A 77 6.64 -13.06 -12.99
C LEU A 77 6.05 -14.42 -13.37
N THR A 78 6.29 -14.92 -14.59
CA THR A 78 5.91 -16.29 -14.97
C THR A 78 6.63 -17.32 -14.10
N SER A 79 7.95 -17.17 -13.92
CA SER A 79 8.74 -18.06 -13.05
C SER A 79 8.26 -18.04 -11.60
N LEU A 80 7.90 -16.85 -11.09
CA LEU A 80 7.32 -16.67 -9.76
C LEU A 80 5.98 -17.40 -9.61
N ALA A 81 5.09 -17.28 -10.59
CA ALA A 81 3.81 -17.98 -10.60
C ALA A 81 3.99 -19.51 -10.63
N THR A 82 4.97 -20.00 -11.40
CA THR A 82 5.35 -21.42 -11.38
C THR A 82 5.89 -21.84 -10.01
N LEU A 83 6.73 -21.03 -9.37
CA LEU A 83 7.27 -21.32 -8.03
C LEU A 83 6.13 -21.54 -7.02
N TYR A 84 5.18 -20.62 -6.92
CA TYR A 84 4.08 -20.73 -5.95
C TYR A 84 3.03 -21.78 -6.33
N SER A 85 2.94 -22.21 -7.58
CA SER A 85 2.04 -23.29 -8.00
C SER A 85 2.64 -24.69 -7.88
N THR A 86 3.97 -24.83 -7.87
CA THR A 86 4.65 -26.14 -7.90
C THR A 86 5.48 -26.46 -6.66
N SER A 87 6.01 -25.45 -5.96
CA SER A 87 6.86 -25.68 -4.79
C SER A 87 6.04 -25.76 -3.51
N ALA A 88 6.01 -26.94 -2.91
CA ALA A 88 5.37 -27.17 -1.61
C ALA A 88 5.93 -26.23 -0.53
N SER A 89 7.24 -25.98 -0.52
CA SER A 89 7.87 -25.08 0.47
C SER A 89 7.36 -23.64 0.33
N ALA A 90 7.24 -23.12 -0.89
CA ALA A 90 6.72 -21.77 -1.13
C ALA A 90 5.23 -21.65 -0.75
N GLN A 91 4.45 -22.70 -1.04
CA GLN A 91 3.03 -22.78 -0.67
C GLN A 91 2.84 -22.81 0.85
N THR A 92 3.61 -23.65 1.55
CA THR A 92 3.58 -23.72 3.01
C THR A 92 3.99 -22.38 3.64
N ALA A 93 5.03 -21.74 3.11
CA ALA A 93 5.46 -20.43 3.61
C ALA A 93 4.39 -19.34 3.43
N LEU A 94 3.71 -19.31 2.29
CA LEU A 94 2.59 -18.40 2.05
C LEU A 94 1.44 -18.68 3.04
N ALA A 95 1.01 -19.93 3.16
CA ALA A 95 -0.07 -20.33 4.06
C ALA A 95 0.26 -20.00 5.53
N GLN A 96 1.50 -20.26 5.96
CA GLN A 96 1.97 -19.92 7.30
C GLN A 96 1.97 -18.41 7.52
N THR A 97 2.48 -17.63 6.56
CA THR A 97 2.46 -16.16 6.64
C THR A 97 1.04 -15.62 6.76
N CYS A 98 0.10 -16.16 5.97
CA CYS A 98 -1.31 -15.80 6.06
C CYS A 98 -1.88 -16.11 7.45
N ARG A 99 -1.66 -17.33 7.96
CA ARG A 99 -2.12 -17.74 9.29
C ARG A 99 -1.58 -16.84 10.41
N LEU A 100 -0.28 -16.53 10.39
CA LEU A 100 0.36 -15.67 11.39
C LEU A 100 -0.23 -14.26 11.35
N THR A 101 -0.38 -13.69 10.17
CA THR A 101 -0.92 -12.34 9.98
C THR A 101 -2.40 -12.26 10.36
N LEU A 102 -3.21 -13.26 10.03
CA LEU A 102 -4.62 -13.33 10.44
C LEU A 102 -4.75 -13.46 11.96
N THR A 103 -3.86 -14.22 12.60
CA THR A 103 -3.82 -14.35 14.06
C THR A 103 -3.46 -13.03 14.72
N ALA A 104 -2.42 -12.35 14.24
CA ALA A 104 -2.06 -11.00 14.66
C ALA A 104 -3.23 -10.03 14.49
N HIS A 105 -3.90 -10.07 13.32
CA HIS A 105 -5.05 -9.23 13.05
C HIS A 105 -6.21 -9.47 14.01
N ARG A 106 -6.49 -10.71 14.42
CA ARG A 106 -7.57 -11.03 15.38
C ARG A 106 -7.23 -10.65 16.82
N THR A 107 -5.95 -10.65 17.18
CA THR A 107 -5.47 -10.42 18.55
C THR A 107 -5.09 -8.97 18.85
N GLY A 108 -5.33 -8.05 17.91
CA GLY A 108 -4.98 -6.64 18.09
C GLY A 108 -3.60 -6.25 17.54
N GLY A 109 -2.84 -7.15 16.94
CA GLY A 109 -1.59 -6.86 16.22
C GLY A 109 -1.78 -6.44 14.76
N ARG A 110 -0.70 -6.05 14.10
CA ARG A 110 -0.67 -5.55 12.72
C ARG A 110 0.51 -6.12 11.92
N LEU A 111 0.42 -5.98 10.61
CA LEU A 111 1.54 -6.25 9.69
C LEU A 111 2.44 -5.01 9.63
N ILE A 112 3.70 -5.14 10.04
CA ILE A 112 4.69 -4.07 9.97
C ILE A 112 5.64 -4.35 8.81
N ALA A 113 5.51 -3.64 7.70
CA ALA A 113 6.43 -3.80 6.58
C ALA A 113 7.67 -2.93 6.79
N CYS A 114 8.86 -3.53 6.65
CA CYS A 114 10.12 -2.87 6.88
C CYS A 114 11.10 -3.12 5.73
N GLY A 115 11.82 -2.08 5.31
CA GLY A 115 12.78 -2.15 4.22
C GLY A 115 13.62 -0.88 4.15
N VAL A 116 14.63 -0.91 3.29
CA VAL A 116 15.51 0.24 2.97
C VAL A 116 15.58 0.46 1.46
N GLY A 117 15.93 1.66 1.04
CA GLY A 117 16.13 1.99 -0.38
C GLY A 117 14.91 1.67 -1.25
N LYS A 118 15.13 1.01 -2.39
CA LYS A 118 14.02 0.65 -3.30
C LYS A 118 13.02 -0.34 -2.68
N SER A 119 13.51 -1.25 -1.84
CA SER A 119 12.66 -2.19 -1.11
C SER A 119 11.75 -1.49 -0.08
N ALA A 120 12.15 -0.32 0.45
CA ALA A 120 11.28 0.49 1.32
C ALA A 120 10.03 0.98 0.59
N TYR A 121 10.13 1.39 -0.69
CA TYR A 121 8.95 1.77 -1.47
C TYR A 121 8.01 0.59 -1.70
N ILE A 122 8.55 -0.62 -1.92
CA ILE A 122 7.73 -1.84 -2.02
C ILE A 122 7.02 -2.13 -0.69
N ALA A 123 7.71 -2.00 0.45
CA ALA A 123 7.12 -2.13 1.77
C ALA A 123 6.02 -1.09 2.03
N GLN A 124 6.21 0.17 1.64
CA GLN A 124 5.19 1.21 1.74
C GLN A 124 3.97 0.90 0.86
N LYS A 125 4.20 0.42 -0.36
CA LYS A 125 3.13 0.02 -1.27
C LYS A 125 2.33 -1.16 -0.69
N LEU A 126 3.01 -2.18 -0.15
CA LEU A 126 2.37 -3.29 0.58
C LEU A 126 1.44 -2.75 1.68
N VAL A 127 1.94 -1.83 2.51
CA VAL A 127 1.14 -1.21 3.58
C VAL A 127 -0.06 -0.47 3.03
N ALA A 128 0.09 0.27 1.93
CA ALA A 128 -1.01 0.96 1.27
C ALA A 128 -2.09 -0.04 0.77
N THR A 129 -1.68 -1.11 0.08
CA THR A 129 -2.59 -2.18 -0.39
C THR A 129 -3.31 -2.83 0.79
N CYS A 130 -2.59 -3.19 1.86
CA CYS A 130 -3.17 -3.78 3.07
C CYS A 130 -4.22 -2.86 3.70
N LYS A 131 -3.92 -1.57 3.88
CA LYS A 131 -4.86 -0.60 4.44
C LYS A 131 -6.13 -0.47 3.60
N SER A 132 -5.99 -0.41 2.27
CA SER A 132 -7.12 -0.38 1.33
C SER A 132 -8.03 -1.61 1.46
N LEU A 133 -7.48 -2.76 1.87
CA LEU A 133 -8.18 -4.02 2.07
C LEU A 133 -8.58 -4.30 3.53
N SER A 134 -8.60 -3.27 4.40
CA SER A 134 -8.88 -3.39 5.85
C SER A 134 -7.95 -4.33 6.62
N ILE A 135 -6.74 -4.56 6.12
CA ILE A 135 -5.68 -5.25 6.86
C ILE A 135 -4.91 -4.19 7.65
N ARG A 136 -4.83 -4.35 8.98
CA ARG A 136 -4.07 -3.45 9.84
C ARG A 136 -2.58 -3.59 9.50
N ALA A 137 -2.01 -2.53 8.95
CA ALA A 137 -0.61 -2.49 8.56
C ALA A 137 0.03 -1.11 8.78
N SER A 138 1.34 -1.09 9.07
CA SER A 138 2.15 0.12 9.15
C SER A 138 3.52 -0.10 8.50
N PHE A 139 4.16 0.99 8.08
CA PHE A 139 5.52 0.97 7.54
C PHE A 139 6.51 1.35 8.64
N LEU A 140 7.64 0.66 8.71
CA LEU A 140 8.76 0.96 9.61
C LEU A 140 10.03 1.07 8.77
N HIS A 141 10.65 2.25 8.71
CA HIS A 141 11.92 2.41 8.02
C HIS A 141 13.05 1.82 8.87
N ALA A 142 13.94 1.00 8.29
CA ALA A 142 14.92 0.26 9.09
C ALA A 142 15.90 1.17 9.86
N CYS A 143 16.32 2.27 9.23
CA CYS A 143 17.25 3.21 9.87
C CYS A 143 16.59 3.98 11.02
N GLU A 144 15.29 4.28 10.94
CA GLU A 144 14.60 5.02 12.00
C GLU A 144 14.22 4.10 13.16
N ALA A 145 14.03 2.81 12.90
CA ALA A 145 13.72 1.81 13.92
C ALA A 145 14.76 1.79 15.04
N VAL A 146 16.06 1.80 14.70
CA VAL A 146 17.14 1.85 15.72
C VAL A 146 17.21 3.18 16.48
N HIS A 147 16.52 4.21 16.00
CA HIS A 147 16.51 5.55 16.59
C HIS A 147 15.21 5.88 17.34
N GLY A 148 14.34 4.90 17.58
CA GLY A 148 13.17 5.04 18.46
C GLY A 148 11.89 4.42 17.92
N ASP A 149 11.76 4.32 16.59
CA ASP A 149 10.53 3.82 15.95
C ASP A 149 10.29 2.33 16.22
N LEU A 150 11.28 1.60 16.75
CA LEU A 150 11.05 0.22 17.21
C LEU A 150 9.99 0.13 18.32
N GLY A 151 9.74 1.21 19.06
CA GLY A 151 8.66 1.29 20.04
C GLY A 151 7.26 1.05 19.47
N ASP A 152 7.10 1.16 18.15
CA ASP A 152 5.87 0.82 17.46
C ASP A 152 5.63 -0.70 17.39
N VAL A 153 6.67 -1.53 17.49
CA VAL A 153 6.60 -2.99 17.31
C VAL A 153 6.22 -3.67 18.62
N THR A 154 5.20 -4.52 18.56
CA THR A 154 4.72 -5.31 19.71
C THR A 154 4.86 -6.81 19.45
N GLU A 155 4.75 -7.62 20.50
CA GLU A 155 4.78 -9.10 20.39
C GLU A 155 3.61 -9.69 19.57
N ARG A 156 2.54 -8.90 19.36
CA ARG A 156 1.37 -9.32 18.59
C ARG A 156 1.53 -9.06 17.10
N ASP A 157 2.56 -8.31 16.72
CA ASP A 157 2.77 -7.87 15.34
C ASP A 157 3.53 -8.91 14.52
N VAL A 158 3.34 -8.84 13.21
CA VAL A 158 4.12 -9.59 12.22
C VAL A 158 4.97 -8.59 11.45
N VAL A 159 6.29 -8.68 11.59
CA VAL A 159 7.23 -7.85 10.84
C VAL A 159 7.56 -8.54 9.52
N VAL A 160 7.28 -7.86 8.41
CA VAL A 160 7.62 -8.29 7.06
C VAL A 160 8.83 -7.49 6.59
N PHE A 161 10.00 -8.11 6.59
CA PHE A 161 11.19 -7.53 6.00
C PHE A 161 11.19 -7.73 4.48
N VAL A 162 11.38 -6.63 3.74
CA VAL A 162 11.52 -6.64 2.29
C VAL A 162 12.99 -6.36 1.96
N SER A 163 13.69 -7.39 1.48
CA SER A 163 15.11 -7.31 1.10
C SER A 163 15.44 -8.38 0.08
N PHE A 164 15.82 -7.97 -1.14
CA PHE A 164 16.18 -8.93 -2.18
C PHE A 164 17.36 -9.83 -1.78
N SER A 165 18.41 -9.27 -1.14
CA SER A 165 19.57 -10.06 -0.73
C SER A 165 19.31 -10.97 0.46
N GLY A 166 18.34 -10.64 1.32
CA GLY A 166 18.10 -11.31 2.59
C GLY A 166 19.24 -11.12 3.62
N LYS A 167 20.14 -10.16 3.36
CA LYS A 167 21.37 -9.92 4.16
C LYS A 167 21.61 -8.44 4.45
N THR A 168 20.63 -7.59 4.17
CA THR A 168 20.71 -6.13 4.37
C THR A 168 21.10 -5.80 5.83
N PRO A 169 22.25 -5.15 6.07
CA PRO A 169 22.76 -4.92 7.42
C PRO A 169 21.79 -4.16 8.33
N GLU A 170 21.13 -3.13 7.82
CA GLU A 170 20.16 -2.31 8.56
C GLU A 170 19.01 -3.16 9.09
N LEU A 171 18.58 -4.17 8.33
CA LEU A 171 17.50 -5.08 8.74
C LEU A 171 18.00 -6.20 9.65
N VAL A 172 19.16 -6.79 9.34
CA VAL A 172 19.76 -7.85 10.18
C VAL A 172 20.07 -7.33 11.58
N ASN A 173 20.57 -6.09 11.67
CA ASN A 173 20.89 -5.45 12.95
C ASN A 173 19.65 -5.15 13.80
N LEU A 174 18.44 -5.15 13.23
CA LEU A 174 17.19 -4.98 13.98
C LEU A 174 16.74 -6.26 14.70
N LEU A 175 17.14 -7.44 14.21
CA LEU A 175 16.65 -8.73 14.72
C LEU A 175 16.78 -8.91 16.24
N PRO A 176 17.90 -8.54 16.89
CA PRO A 176 18.08 -8.73 18.33
C PRO A 176 17.18 -7.83 19.17
N PHE A 177 16.72 -6.72 18.62
CA PHE A 177 15.92 -5.72 19.33
C PHE A 177 14.41 -5.94 19.16
N LEU A 178 14.00 -6.75 18.18
CA LEU A 178 12.59 -7.12 18.00
C LEU A 178 12.09 -7.93 19.21
N PRO A 179 10.84 -7.68 19.68
CA PRO A 179 10.25 -8.46 20.77
C PRO A 179 10.30 -9.97 20.48
N ARG A 180 10.54 -10.79 21.51
CA ARG A 180 10.70 -12.26 21.34
C ARG A 180 9.45 -12.92 20.75
N GLY A 181 8.27 -12.46 21.13
CA GLY A 181 7.00 -12.97 20.59
C GLY A 181 6.69 -12.53 19.15
N CYS A 182 7.36 -11.48 18.66
CA CYS A 182 7.10 -10.93 17.33
C CYS A 182 7.50 -11.92 16.24
N LYS A 183 6.60 -12.12 15.28
CA LYS A 183 6.82 -13.01 14.14
C LYS A 183 7.50 -12.26 13.01
N VAL A 184 8.46 -12.89 12.36
CA VAL A 184 9.27 -12.31 11.29
C VAL A 184 9.00 -13.05 9.99
N VAL A 185 8.74 -12.30 8.94
CA VAL A 185 8.59 -12.79 7.57
C VAL A 185 9.63 -12.09 6.72
N ALA A 186 10.45 -12.85 6.01
CA ALA A 186 11.48 -12.31 5.12
C ALA A 186 11.02 -12.49 3.67
N LEU A 187 10.60 -11.40 3.01
CA LEU A 187 10.39 -11.36 1.57
C LEU A 187 11.73 -11.08 0.89
N THR A 188 12.29 -12.09 0.24
CA THR A 188 13.66 -12.02 -0.32
C THR A 188 13.81 -12.77 -1.64
N GLY A 189 14.90 -12.53 -2.35
CA GLY A 189 15.30 -13.31 -3.53
C GLY A 189 15.88 -14.70 -3.20
N GLN A 190 16.05 -15.03 -1.92
CA GLN A 190 16.54 -16.35 -1.50
C GLN A 190 15.46 -17.42 -1.72
N ARG A 191 15.87 -18.58 -2.25
CA ARG A 191 14.97 -19.74 -2.43
C ARG A 191 14.79 -20.56 -1.16
N GLU A 192 15.79 -20.55 -0.30
CA GLU A 192 15.86 -21.37 0.90
C GLU A 192 16.18 -20.53 2.13
N ALA A 193 15.63 -20.94 3.27
CA ALA A 193 15.81 -20.22 4.53
C ALA A 193 17.29 -20.08 4.89
N GLY A 194 18.10 -21.12 4.64
CA GLY A 194 19.54 -21.17 4.95
C GLY A 194 20.34 -19.94 4.52
N GLY A 195 20.03 -19.36 3.35
CA GLY A 195 20.73 -18.19 2.80
C GLY A 195 20.25 -16.84 3.33
N CYS A 196 19.16 -16.81 4.10
CA CYS A 196 18.50 -15.59 4.57
C CYS A 196 18.87 -15.28 6.02
N ARG A 197 19.71 -14.27 6.21
CA ARG A 197 20.15 -13.81 7.55
C ARG A 197 19.05 -13.11 8.35
N LEU A 198 17.99 -12.68 7.68
CA LEU A 198 16.82 -12.07 8.32
C LEU A 198 15.99 -13.06 9.14
N LEU A 199 16.35 -14.35 9.11
CA LEU A 199 15.70 -15.42 9.86
C LEU A 199 16.60 -16.01 10.95
N ASP A 200 17.83 -15.53 11.11
CA ASP A 200 18.80 -16.06 12.08
C ASP A 200 18.20 -16.00 13.50
N GLY A 201 18.23 -17.13 14.22
CA GLY A 201 17.71 -17.27 15.59
C GLY A 201 16.17 -17.33 15.68
N ARG A 202 15.48 -17.48 14.54
CA ARG A 202 14.00 -17.51 14.46
C ARG A 202 13.47 -18.70 13.67
N ARG A 203 14.35 -19.58 13.19
CA ARG A 203 13.98 -20.78 12.43
C ARG A 203 13.52 -21.92 13.33
N GLU A 204 12.81 -22.86 12.74
CA GLU A 204 12.44 -24.11 13.39
C GLU A 204 13.72 -24.84 13.86
N GLY A 205 13.79 -25.17 15.15
CA GLY A 205 14.97 -25.79 15.79
C GLY A 205 16.03 -24.82 16.32
N GLU A 206 15.98 -23.52 16.01
CA GLU A 206 16.85 -22.48 16.57
C GLU A 206 16.20 -21.72 17.74
N VAL A 207 14.88 -21.85 17.91
CA VAL A 207 14.14 -21.22 19.02
C VAL A 207 14.43 -21.99 20.31
N GLU A 208 15.22 -21.40 21.22
CA GLU A 208 15.48 -21.98 22.54
C GLU A 208 14.21 -21.97 23.42
N GLY A 209 13.70 -23.15 23.74
CA GLY A 209 12.53 -23.39 24.59
C GLY A 209 11.71 -24.61 24.13
N GLU A 210 11.26 -25.43 25.08
CA GLU A 210 10.47 -26.64 24.79
C GLU A 210 9.15 -26.26 24.09
N GLY A 211 9.04 -26.60 22.79
CA GLY A 211 7.80 -26.45 22.01
C GLY A 211 7.61 -25.12 21.27
N GLY A 212 8.65 -24.31 21.07
CA GLY A 212 8.55 -23.02 20.37
C GLY A 212 8.24 -23.16 18.87
N GLU A 213 7.04 -22.73 18.45
CA GLU A 213 6.67 -22.62 17.03
C GLU A 213 7.61 -21.65 16.30
N ALA A 214 8.09 -22.03 15.10
CA ALA A 214 8.95 -21.21 14.26
C ALA A 214 8.42 -19.77 14.16
N THR A 215 9.27 -18.80 14.53
CA THR A 215 8.90 -17.37 14.52
C THR A 215 9.32 -16.67 13.24
N GLY A 216 10.15 -17.32 12.42
CA GLY A 216 10.66 -16.83 11.13
C GLY A 216 10.08 -17.61 9.94
N VAL A 217 9.61 -16.90 8.91
CA VAL A 217 9.12 -17.47 7.65
C VAL A 217 9.81 -16.81 6.46
N LEU A 218 10.27 -17.60 5.49
CA LEU A 218 10.80 -17.09 4.22
C LEU A 218 9.68 -17.00 3.19
N LEU A 219 9.41 -15.82 2.63
CA LEU A 219 8.62 -15.67 1.40
C LEU A 219 9.56 -15.49 0.20
N PRO A 220 9.73 -16.53 -0.65
CA PRO A 220 10.68 -16.49 -1.75
C PRO A 220 10.13 -15.71 -2.96
N GLY A 221 10.89 -14.71 -3.40
CA GLY A 221 10.71 -13.97 -4.65
C GLY A 221 12.01 -13.92 -5.46
N PRO A 222 12.58 -15.06 -5.88
CA PRO A 222 13.79 -15.09 -6.69
C PRO A 222 13.52 -14.56 -8.10
N ILE A 223 14.54 -13.94 -8.70
CA ILE A 223 14.56 -13.62 -10.14
C ILE A 223 15.34 -14.70 -10.90
N PRO A 224 14.97 -15.04 -12.15
CA PRO A 224 15.68 -16.06 -12.93
C PRO A 224 17.13 -15.69 -13.28
N GLU A 225 17.35 -14.40 -13.56
CA GLU A 225 18.63 -13.81 -13.95
C GLU A 225 18.82 -12.50 -13.19
N ARG A 226 20.06 -12.16 -12.84
CA ARG A 226 20.35 -10.92 -12.11
C ARG A 226 20.28 -9.71 -13.03
N GLU A 227 19.93 -8.55 -12.49
CA GLU A 227 19.82 -7.31 -13.26
C GLU A 227 21.17 -6.89 -13.87
N GLU A 228 22.29 -7.16 -13.18
CA GLU A 228 23.63 -6.98 -13.72
C GLU A 228 23.88 -7.84 -14.97
N GLU A 229 23.36 -9.07 -14.98
CA GLU A 229 23.48 -10.02 -16.09
C GLU A 229 22.54 -9.64 -17.24
N SER A 230 21.27 -9.31 -16.93
CA SER A 230 20.26 -8.96 -17.93
C SER A 230 20.51 -7.60 -18.60
N PHE A 231 20.98 -6.61 -17.83
CA PHE A 231 21.01 -5.21 -18.28
C PHE A 231 22.41 -4.58 -18.24
N GLY A 232 23.41 -5.25 -17.66
CA GLY A 232 24.75 -4.68 -17.44
C GLY A 232 24.83 -3.71 -16.26
N VAL A 233 23.74 -3.55 -15.48
CA VAL A 233 23.66 -2.65 -14.32
C VAL A 233 22.83 -3.27 -13.20
N GLY A 234 23.32 -3.16 -11.96
CA GLY A 234 22.65 -3.69 -10.76
C GLY A 234 21.53 -2.81 -10.20
N ALA A 235 20.81 -2.12 -11.07
CA ALA A 235 19.70 -1.27 -10.64
C ALA A 235 18.49 -2.17 -10.32
N PRO A 236 17.90 -2.08 -9.11
CA PRO A 236 16.71 -2.87 -8.78
C PRO A 236 15.54 -2.50 -9.70
N THR A 237 15.15 -3.44 -10.55
CA THR A 237 14.05 -3.36 -11.51
C THR A 237 13.25 -4.65 -11.43
N THR A 238 13.71 -5.73 -12.04
CA THR A 238 13.08 -7.05 -12.02
C THR A 238 12.90 -7.58 -10.60
N SER A 239 13.88 -7.38 -9.72
CA SER A 239 13.81 -7.74 -8.30
C SER A 239 12.70 -6.98 -7.56
N THR A 240 12.52 -5.68 -7.87
CA THR A 240 11.44 -4.87 -7.28
C THR A 240 10.08 -5.21 -7.85
N THR A 241 9.98 -5.55 -9.15
CA THR A 241 8.74 -6.02 -9.78
C THR A 241 8.29 -7.35 -9.15
N VAL A 242 9.20 -8.30 -8.97
CA VAL A 242 8.90 -9.57 -8.28
C VAL A 242 8.50 -9.33 -6.83
N ALA A 243 9.23 -8.49 -6.08
CA ALA A 243 8.88 -8.19 -4.70
C ALA A 243 7.49 -7.53 -4.57
N LEU A 244 7.15 -6.64 -5.50
CA LEU A 244 5.83 -6.02 -5.57
C LEU A 244 4.71 -7.02 -5.83
N ALA A 245 4.95 -7.96 -6.75
CA ALA A 245 3.99 -9.02 -7.06
C ALA A 245 3.78 -9.97 -5.87
N VAL A 246 4.84 -10.36 -5.16
CA VAL A 246 4.73 -11.15 -3.92
C VAL A 246 3.97 -10.39 -2.84
N ALA A 247 4.22 -9.08 -2.71
CA ALA A 247 3.50 -8.23 -1.77
C ALA A 247 1.99 -8.15 -2.09
N ASP A 248 1.62 -7.98 -3.36
CA ASP A 248 0.21 -7.97 -3.78
C ASP A 248 -0.46 -9.33 -3.61
N MET A 249 0.24 -10.41 -3.97
CA MET A 249 -0.22 -11.78 -3.72
C MET A 249 -0.54 -11.97 -2.24
N LEU A 250 0.37 -11.57 -1.33
CA LEU A 250 0.15 -11.66 0.11
C LEU A 250 -1.06 -10.82 0.55
N ALA A 251 -1.15 -9.56 0.13
CA ALA A 251 -2.22 -8.68 0.56
C ALA A 251 -3.61 -9.16 0.08
N LEU A 252 -3.72 -9.61 -1.17
CA LEU A 252 -4.98 -10.10 -1.74
C LEU A 252 -5.41 -11.43 -1.14
N THR A 253 -4.48 -12.36 -0.92
CA THR A 253 -4.79 -13.64 -0.26
C THR A 253 -5.22 -13.44 1.20
N LEU A 254 -4.55 -12.55 1.94
CA LEU A 254 -4.98 -12.16 3.28
C LEU A 254 -6.38 -11.55 3.31
N ALA A 255 -6.68 -10.67 2.35
CA ALA A 255 -7.98 -10.02 2.28
C ALA A 255 -9.10 -11.03 1.98
N GLU A 256 -8.84 -11.98 1.08
CA GLU A 256 -9.78 -13.05 0.76
C GLU A 256 -10.13 -13.89 1.99
N GLU A 257 -9.11 -14.30 2.75
CA GLU A 257 -9.28 -15.05 4.01
C GLU A 257 -9.98 -14.23 5.10
N LEU A 258 -9.67 -12.94 5.21
CA LEU A 258 -10.23 -12.06 6.23
C LEU A 258 -11.71 -11.76 5.97
N HIS A 259 -12.08 -11.56 4.70
CA HIS A 259 -13.42 -11.12 4.30
C HIS A 259 -14.28 -12.25 3.75
N ARG A 260 -13.78 -13.49 3.70
CA ARG A 260 -14.49 -14.69 3.22
C ARG A 260 -15.16 -14.45 1.86
N GLY A 261 -14.40 -13.91 0.90
CA GLY A 261 -14.89 -13.59 -0.44
C GLY A 261 -15.63 -12.26 -0.60
N LYS A 262 -15.76 -11.45 0.46
CA LYS A 262 -16.37 -10.10 0.41
C LYS A 262 -15.35 -8.97 0.25
N THR A 263 -14.17 -9.27 -0.28
CA THR A 263 -13.06 -8.34 -0.45
C THR A 263 -13.46 -7.06 -1.19
N GLY A 264 -14.29 -7.17 -2.24
CA GLY A 264 -14.78 -6.03 -3.02
C GLY A 264 -15.69 -5.08 -2.22
N GLU A 265 -16.55 -5.60 -1.34
CA GLU A 265 -17.41 -4.78 -0.48
C GLU A 265 -16.59 -4.00 0.56
N THR A 266 -15.63 -4.69 1.19
CA THR A 266 -14.72 -4.06 2.15
C THR A 266 -13.88 -2.97 1.50
N PHE A 267 -13.35 -3.23 0.30
CA PHE A 267 -12.59 -2.23 -0.46
C PHE A 267 -13.42 -0.98 -0.73
N LYS A 268 -14.68 -1.12 -1.18
CA LYS A 268 -15.57 0.01 -1.42
C LYS A 268 -15.78 0.89 -0.18
N ARG A 269 -15.97 0.29 1.00
CA ARG A 269 -16.16 1.02 2.27
C ARG A 269 -14.96 1.90 2.63
N ASN A 270 -13.75 1.49 2.28
CA ASN A 270 -12.52 2.21 2.65
C ASN A 270 -12.14 3.33 1.69
N HIS A 271 -12.88 3.53 0.59
CA HIS A 271 -12.56 4.54 -0.44
C HIS A 271 -13.74 5.52 -0.67
N PRO A 272 -14.15 6.30 0.34
CA PRO A 272 -15.33 7.15 0.25
C PRO A 272 -15.23 8.29 -0.79
N GLY A 273 -14.01 8.71 -1.17
CA GLY A 273 -13.77 9.84 -2.08
C GLY A 273 -13.24 9.46 -3.48
N GLY A 274 -13.04 8.16 -3.77
CA GLY A 274 -12.53 7.72 -5.07
C GLY A 274 -13.66 7.46 -6.07
N ALA A 275 -13.36 7.54 -7.38
CA ALA A 275 -14.32 7.25 -8.46
C ALA A 275 -15.02 5.88 -8.28
N ILE A 276 -14.30 4.90 -7.71
CA ILE A 276 -14.78 3.54 -7.45
C ILE A 276 -15.78 3.48 -6.27
N GLY A 277 -15.61 4.32 -5.23
CA GLY A 277 -16.54 4.40 -4.10
C GLY A 277 -17.75 5.32 -4.35
N ALA A 278 -17.55 6.37 -5.17
CA ALA A 278 -18.58 7.34 -5.54
C ALA A 278 -19.72 6.70 -6.35
N GLN A 279 -19.42 5.76 -7.26
CA GLN A 279 -20.45 5.06 -8.04
C GLN A 279 -21.42 4.27 -7.16
N THR A 280 -20.96 3.68 -6.05
CA THR A 280 -21.82 2.86 -5.18
C THR A 280 -22.65 3.67 -4.18
N LEU A 281 -22.21 4.88 -3.77
CA LEU A 281 -23.07 5.78 -2.98
C LEU A 281 -24.33 6.18 -3.76
N LEU A 282 -24.21 6.35 -5.08
CA LEU A 282 -25.34 6.62 -5.97
C LEU A 282 -26.26 5.39 -6.07
N GLU A 283 -25.71 4.19 -6.29
CA GLU A 283 -26.49 2.93 -6.35
C GLU A 283 -27.24 2.61 -5.05
N GLY A 284 -26.59 2.78 -3.88
CA GLY A 284 -27.22 2.55 -2.57
C GLY A 284 -28.27 3.60 -2.20
N SER A 285 -28.14 4.82 -2.73
CA SER A 285 -29.12 5.90 -2.55
C SER A 285 -30.36 5.69 -3.45
N GLU A 286 -30.16 5.20 -4.67
CA GLU A 286 -31.22 4.85 -5.61
C GLU A 286 -32.02 3.62 -5.13
N ALA A 287 -31.34 2.58 -4.62
CA ALA A 287 -32.01 1.40 -4.05
C ALA A 287 -32.86 1.73 -2.80
N LYS A 288 -32.39 2.62 -1.92
CA LYS A 288 -33.16 3.10 -0.76
C LYS A 288 -34.36 3.98 -1.16
N LYS A 289 -34.26 4.75 -2.24
CA LYS A 289 -35.40 5.52 -2.78
C LYS A 289 -36.45 4.60 -3.40
N HIS A 290 -36.05 3.54 -4.09
CA HIS A 290 -36.98 2.59 -4.72
C HIS A 290 -37.73 1.72 -3.69
N SER A 291 -37.04 1.25 -2.65
CA SER A 291 -37.65 0.51 -1.54
C SER A 291 -38.66 1.36 -0.75
N ARG A 292 -38.33 2.63 -0.44
CA ARG A 292 -39.28 3.55 0.22
C ARG A 292 -40.50 3.91 -0.64
N ARG A 293 -40.39 3.81 -1.96
CA ARG A 293 -41.51 4.03 -2.89
C ARG A 293 -42.44 2.82 -2.96
N GLN A 294 -41.91 1.60 -2.92
CA GLN A 294 -42.72 0.37 -2.92
C GLN A 294 -43.45 0.15 -1.59
N ASP A 295 -42.83 0.45 -0.44
CA ASP A 295 -43.51 0.37 0.87
C ASP A 295 -44.67 1.37 1.02
N ARG A 296 -44.70 2.46 0.23
CA ARG A 296 -45.83 3.41 0.21
C ARG A 296 -47.00 2.98 -0.68
N LEU A 297 -46.82 1.98 -1.56
CA LEU A 297 -47.86 1.50 -2.47
C LEU A 297 -48.46 0.13 -2.08
N GLY A 298 -48.01 -0.46 -0.96
CA GLY A 298 -48.35 -1.84 -0.59
C GLY A 298 -48.98 -1.98 0.79
N LYS A 299 -50.11 -1.31 1.08
CA LYS A 299 -51.08 -1.78 2.07
C LYS A 299 -52.51 -1.49 1.58
N PRO A 300 -53.28 -2.51 1.16
CA PRO A 300 -54.71 -2.34 0.98
C PRO A 300 -55.36 -2.16 2.36
N GLU A 301 -56.08 -1.05 2.57
CA GLU A 301 -56.93 -0.85 3.74
C GLU A 301 -58.01 -1.93 3.78
N LEU A 302 -57.91 -2.85 4.73
CA LEU A 302 -59.03 -3.73 5.08
C LEU A 302 -60.09 -2.88 5.78
N CYS A 303 -61.19 -2.61 5.06
CA CYS A 303 -62.40 -2.02 5.61
C CYS A 303 -63.05 -3.02 6.58
N THR A 304 -62.96 -2.76 7.88
CA THR A 304 -63.70 -3.49 8.92
C THR A 304 -65.10 -2.88 9.09
N PRO A 305 -66.19 -3.66 9.04
CA PRO A 305 -67.54 -3.14 9.25
C PRO A 305 -67.80 -2.81 10.74
N PRO A 306 -68.69 -1.82 11.03
CA PRO A 306 -68.93 -1.35 12.39
C PRO A 306 -69.73 -2.33 13.24
N ALA A 307 -69.35 -2.41 14.52
CA ALA A 307 -69.93 -3.27 15.54
C ALA A 307 -71.38 -2.87 15.89
N SER A 308 -72.26 -3.87 15.92
CA SER A 308 -73.63 -3.78 16.39
C SER A 308 -73.70 -3.64 17.91
N LEU A 309 -74.50 -2.66 18.36
CA LEU A 309 -74.93 -2.44 19.74
C LEU A 309 -75.66 -3.66 20.30
N SER A 310 -75.24 -4.16 21.47
CA SER A 310 -76.05 -5.01 22.33
C SER A 310 -75.99 -4.46 23.76
N GLY A 311 -77.13 -3.98 24.24
CA GLY A 311 -77.33 -3.58 25.62
C GLY A 311 -77.56 -4.77 26.55
N SER A 312 -77.17 -4.61 27.80
CA SER A 312 -77.70 -5.29 29.00
C SER A 312 -77.18 -4.45 30.19
N ASP A 313 -77.96 -3.50 30.68
CA ASP A 313 -78.58 -3.57 32.01
C ASP A 313 -78.65 -4.98 32.61
N ASP A 314 -77.98 -5.17 33.75
CA ASP A 314 -78.63 -5.55 35.01
C ASP A 314 -77.60 -5.66 36.16
N GLY A 315 -78.01 -5.16 37.33
CA GLY A 315 -77.85 -5.76 38.67
C GLY A 315 -76.47 -6.16 39.18
#